data_AF-A0A2P6RB46-F1
#
_entry.id   AF-A0A2P6RB46-F1
#
_cell.length_a   1.000
_cell.length_b   1.000
_cell.length_c   1.000
_cell.angle_alpha   90.00
_cell.angle_beta   90.00
_cell.angle_gamma   90.00
#
_symmetry.space_group_name_H-M   'P 1'
#
loop_
_entity.id
_entity.type
_entity.pdbx_description
1 polymer ?
#
loop_
_entity_poly.entity_id
_entity_poly.type
_entity_poly.pdbx_seq_one_letter_code
_entity_poly.pdbx_strand_id
1 'polypeptide(L)'
;MIIKLAFVAMEELIRMAQIGEPLWMNSIDGSTTVLNEDEYIRTCPRGIVPKQPGFKCEASRESAVVIMNRNKLVEILMDVNQWSTGFSAIVSRAKTLDVLSTDVAGNYNGALQVITAEFQVPSPLVPTGESYFVRYCKQHADGTWAVVDISLENQRGYTFALKSCLRRPSGCLIQEMPNGN
;
A
#
# COMPACT_ATOMS: atom_id res chain seq x y z
N MET A 1 13.80 -3.67 -13.05
CA MET A 1 12.68 -2.75 -13.34
C MET A 1 11.72 -2.65 -12.14
N ILE A 2 11.27 -3.78 -11.58
CA ILE A 2 10.37 -3.84 -10.41
C ILE A 2 10.97 -3.24 -9.12
N ILE A 3 12.25 -3.48 -8.83
CA ILE A 3 12.90 -2.91 -7.62
C ILE A 3 12.87 -1.36 -7.65
N LYS A 4 13.19 -0.76 -8.79
CA LYS A 4 13.15 0.70 -8.97
C LYS A 4 11.73 1.25 -8.79
N LEU A 5 10.74 0.52 -9.30
CA LEU A 5 9.32 0.83 -9.15
C LEU A 5 8.92 0.83 -7.66
N ALA A 6 9.32 -0.20 -6.91
CA ALA A 6 9.07 -0.30 -5.48
C ALA A 6 9.73 0.84 -4.67
N PHE A 7 10.96 1.23 -5.00
CA PHE A 7 11.61 2.38 -4.35
C PHE A 7 10.87 3.69 -4.60
N VAL A 8 10.46 3.96 -5.84
CA VAL A 8 9.69 5.17 -6.15
C VAL A 8 8.33 5.15 -5.45
N ALA A 9 7.66 4.00 -5.41
CA ALA A 9 6.40 3.84 -4.68
C ALA A 9 6.57 4.07 -3.16
N MET A 10 7.66 3.60 -2.57
CA MET A 10 7.97 3.82 -1.16
C MET A 10 8.16 5.30 -0.85
N GLU A 11 8.97 6.00 -1.64
CA GLU A 11 9.19 7.44 -1.49
C GLU A 11 7.89 8.24 -1.64
N GLU A 12 7.01 7.82 -2.54
CA GLU A 12 5.68 8.41 -2.72
C GLU A 12 4.79 8.18 -1.49
N LEU A 13 4.72 6.94 -0.99
CA LEU A 13 3.96 6.59 0.21
C LEU A 13 4.41 7.43 1.42
N ILE A 14 5.72 7.56 1.64
CA ILE A 14 6.28 8.32 2.77
C ILE A 14 5.87 9.80 2.68
N ARG A 15 5.98 10.41 1.49
CA ARG A 15 5.50 11.79 1.29
C ARG A 15 4.02 11.93 1.58
N MET A 16 3.19 11.02 1.04
CA MET A 16 1.75 11.06 1.27
C MET A 16 1.40 10.89 2.75
N ALA A 17 2.13 10.07 3.49
CA ALA A 17 1.89 9.84 4.90
C ALA A 17 2.34 11.00 5.79
N GLN A 18 3.35 11.78 5.39
CA GLN A 18 3.93 12.86 6.20
C GLN A 18 3.32 14.23 5.91
N ILE A 19 2.91 14.50 4.66
CA ILE A 19 2.35 15.80 4.28
C ILE A 19 0.91 15.88 4.78
N GLY A 20 0.53 16.98 5.43
CA GLY A 20 -0.85 17.27 5.86
C GLY A 20 -1.60 18.10 4.80
N GLU A 21 -2.21 19.20 5.22
CA GLU A 21 -2.71 20.23 4.30
C GLU A 21 -1.52 20.89 3.54
N PRO A 22 -1.65 21.20 2.24
CA PRO A 22 -2.86 21.15 1.43
C PRO A 22 -3.10 19.81 0.70
N LEU A 23 -2.23 18.81 0.90
CA LEU A 23 -2.34 17.51 0.23
C LEU A 23 -3.58 16.73 0.70
N TRP A 24 -3.76 16.65 2.02
CA TRP A 24 -4.94 16.06 2.63
C TRP A 24 -5.80 17.16 3.21
N MET A 25 -6.97 17.37 2.62
CA MET A 25 -7.93 18.37 3.06
C MET A 25 -8.97 17.70 3.95
N ASN A 26 -9.30 18.34 5.06
CA ASN A 26 -10.39 17.88 5.90
C ASN A 26 -11.74 18.19 5.23
N SER A 27 -12.66 17.24 5.29
CA SER A 27 -14.07 17.49 4.98
C SER A 27 -14.64 18.56 5.91
N ILE A 28 -15.72 19.20 5.49
CA ILE A 28 -16.39 20.29 6.23
C ILE A 28 -16.81 19.84 7.64
N ASP A 29 -17.16 18.57 7.80
CA ASP A 29 -17.54 17.95 9.07
C ASP A 29 -16.34 17.44 9.90
N GLY A 30 -15.11 17.56 9.38
CA GLY A 30 -13.88 17.12 10.02
C GLY A 30 -13.74 15.59 10.16
N SER A 31 -14.67 14.81 9.60
CA SER A 31 -14.75 13.35 9.81
C SER A 31 -13.89 12.55 8.84
N THR A 32 -13.60 13.12 7.67
CA THR A 32 -12.89 12.45 6.58
C THR A 32 -11.83 13.36 5.97
N THR A 33 -10.73 12.76 5.53
CA THR A 33 -9.69 13.46 4.76
C THR A 33 -9.81 13.10 3.29
N VAL A 34 -9.80 14.11 2.42
CA VAL A 34 -9.85 13.96 0.97
C VAL A 34 -8.49 14.36 0.38
N LEU A 35 -7.96 13.53 -0.51
CA LEU A 35 -6.73 13.84 -1.24
C LEU A 35 -7.00 14.93 -2.27
N ASN A 36 -6.23 16.00 -2.22
CA ASN A 36 -6.18 17.02 -3.27
C ASN A 36 -5.34 16.48 -4.46
N GLU A 37 -6.02 16.15 -5.58
CA GLU A 37 -5.36 15.58 -6.77
C GLU A 37 -4.30 16.52 -7.37
N ASP A 38 -4.55 17.83 -7.40
CA ASP A 38 -3.63 18.82 -7.98
C ASP A 38 -2.35 18.93 -7.15
N GLU A 39 -2.50 18.98 -5.82
CA GLU A 39 -1.38 18.98 -4.89
C GLU A 39 -0.58 17.68 -4.90
N TYR A 40 -1.28 16.56 -5.05
CA TYR A 40 -0.64 15.26 -5.23
C TYR A 40 0.20 15.21 -6.51
N ILE A 41 -0.32 15.68 -7.65
CA ILE A 41 0.43 15.73 -8.93
C ILE A 41 1.67 16.62 -8.80
N ARG A 42 1.54 17.76 -8.11
CA ARG A 42 2.65 18.69 -7.86
C ARG A 42 3.74 18.09 -6.98
N THR A 43 3.34 17.38 -5.93
CA THR A 43 4.25 16.80 -4.92
C THR A 43 4.92 15.51 -5.41
N CYS A 44 4.20 14.73 -6.21
CA CYS A 44 4.64 13.45 -6.73
C CYS A 44 4.63 13.45 -8.27
N PRO A 45 5.44 14.31 -8.93
CA PRO A 45 5.45 14.45 -10.39
C PRO A 45 6.03 13.21 -11.11
N ARG A 46 6.74 12.36 -10.36
CA ARG A 46 7.22 11.05 -10.82
C ARG A 46 6.23 9.92 -10.49
N GLY A 47 5.04 10.26 -9.99
CA GLY A 47 4.00 9.33 -9.61
C GLY A 47 3.66 8.43 -10.77
N ILE A 48 3.73 7.13 -10.51
CA ILE A 48 3.97 6.10 -11.52
C ILE A 48 2.79 5.88 -12.49
N VAL A 49 1.65 6.53 -12.27
CA VAL A 49 0.44 6.26 -13.05
C VAL A 49 -0.28 7.56 -13.43
N PRO A 50 -0.15 8.01 -14.70
CA PRO A 50 -1.06 9.01 -15.26
C PRO A 50 -2.51 8.55 -15.07
N LYS A 51 -3.39 9.46 -14.66
CA LYS A 51 -4.82 9.17 -14.55
C LYS A 51 -5.33 8.71 -15.91
N GLN A 52 -5.78 7.47 -16.02
CA GLN A 52 -6.34 6.96 -17.27
C GLN A 52 -7.73 7.59 -17.50
N PRO A 53 -8.09 7.98 -18.74
CA PRO A 53 -9.43 8.49 -19.03
C PRO A 53 -10.51 7.52 -18.57
N GLY A 54 -11.52 8.03 -17.86
CA GLY A 54 -12.63 7.22 -17.34
C GLY A 54 -12.40 6.64 -15.93
N PHE A 55 -11.21 6.77 -15.35
CA PHE A 55 -10.96 6.36 -13.97
C PHE A 55 -11.17 7.52 -12.98
N LYS A 56 -11.86 7.24 -11.88
CA LYS A 56 -11.92 8.11 -10.70
C LYS A 56 -10.77 7.77 -9.77
N CYS A 57 -10.03 8.77 -9.31
CA CYS A 57 -9.01 8.55 -8.29
C CYS A 57 -9.70 8.47 -6.92
N GLU A 58 -9.30 7.49 -6.11
CA GLU A 58 -9.73 7.34 -4.73
C GLU A 58 -8.49 7.17 -3.86
N ALA A 59 -8.50 7.83 -2.70
CA ALA A 59 -7.43 7.74 -1.72
C ALA A 59 -8.01 7.95 -0.32
N SER A 60 -7.47 7.21 0.65
CA SER A 60 -7.80 7.32 2.06
C SER A 60 -6.52 7.38 2.88
N ARG A 61 -6.62 7.97 4.07
CA ARG A 61 -5.55 8.03 5.06
C ARG A 61 -6.17 7.90 6.44
N GLU A 62 -5.49 7.13 7.28
CA GLU A 62 -5.87 6.92 8.67
C GLU A 62 -4.61 6.72 9.52
N SER A 63 -4.68 6.99 10.82
CA SER A 63 -3.61 6.76 11.78
C SER A 63 -4.17 6.24 13.09
N ALA A 64 -3.65 5.11 13.57
CA ALA A 64 -4.10 4.47 14.79
C ALA A 64 -2.93 3.91 15.60
N VAL A 65 -3.08 3.89 16.92
CA VAL A 65 -2.16 3.19 17.83
C VAL A 65 -2.68 1.77 18.03
N VAL A 66 -1.83 0.78 17.80
CA VAL A 66 -2.15 -0.64 18.00
C VAL A 66 -1.29 -1.18 19.14
N ILE A 67 -1.91 -1.92 20.06
CA ILE A 67 -1.21 -2.60 21.16
C ILE A 67 -0.57 -3.88 20.60
N MET A 68 0.53 -3.74 19.88
CA MET A 68 1.26 -4.85 19.27
C MET A 68 2.72 -4.44 18.99
N ASN A 69 3.64 -5.40 19.11
CA ASN A 69 5.02 -5.18 18.70
C ASN A 69 5.11 -4.92 17.19
N ARG A 70 5.87 -3.88 16.80
CA ARG A 70 6.06 -3.49 15.39
C ARG A 70 6.53 -4.64 14.50
N ASN A 71 7.44 -5.49 14.96
CA ASN A 71 7.94 -6.62 14.17
C ASN A 71 6.82 -7.64 13.91
N LYS A 72 5.93 -7.88 14.89
CA LYS A 72 4.78 -8.75 14.71
C LYS A 72 3.77 -8.17 13.73
N LEU A 73 3.55 -6.85 13.78
CA LEU A 73 2.68 -6.19 12.80
C LEU A 73 3.24 -6.29 11.38
N VAL A 74 4.54 -6.08 11.20
CA VAL A 74 5.23 -6.28 9.91
C VAL A 74 5.11 -7.73 9.44
N GLU A 75 5.30 -8.70 10.33
CA GLU A 75 5.13 -10.13 10.02
C GLU A 75 3.70 -10.42 9.53
N ILE A 76 2.68 -9.94 10.24
CA ILE A 76 1.28 -10.11 9.84
C ILE A 76 1.03 -9.51 8.46
N LEU A 77 1.60 -8.34 8.14
CA LEU A 77 1.43 -7.70 6.84
C LEU A 77 2.20 -8.40 5.71
N MET A 78 3.35 -9.01 6.00
CA MET A 78 4.23 -9.61 5.01
C MET A 78 4.02 -11.11 4.79
N ASP A 79 3.42 -11.80 5.76
CA ASP A 79 2.93 -13.17 5.60
C ASP A 79 1.51 -13.13 5.02
N VAL A 80 1.34 -13.61 3.79
CA VAL A 80 0.05 -13.54 3.07
C VAL A 80 -1.09 -14.28 3.79
N ASN A 81 -0.79 -15.34 4.56
CA ASN A 81 -1.80 -16.09 5.30
C ASN A 81 -2.20 -15.33 6.56
N GLN A 82 -1.24 -14.75 7.28
CA GLN A 82 -1.54 -13.91 8.44
C GLN A 82 -2.28 -12.63 8.03
N TRP A 83 -1.87 -12.01 6.91
CA TRP A 83 -2.51 -10.83 6.35
C TRP A 83 -3.96 -11.11 5.95
N SER A 84 -4.22 -12.15 5.15
CA SER A 84 -5.58 -12.50 4.76
C SER A 84 -6.46 -12.89 5.96
N THR A 85 -5.90 -13.57 6.96
CA THR A 85 -6.62 -13.91 8.19
C THR A 85 -6.97 -12.68 9.02
N GLY A 86 -5.99 -11.80 9.26
CA GLY A 86 -6.16 -10.60 10.09
C GLY A 86 -7.05 -9.53 9.44
N PHE A 87 -7.10 -9.49 8.11
CA PHE A 87 -7.88 -8.53 7.34
C PHE A 87 -9.02 -9.18 6.56
N SER A 88 -9.55 -10.30 7.04
CA SER A 88 -10.57 -11.12 6.35
C SER A 88 -11.88 -10.39 6.04
N ALA A 89 -12.16 -9.26 6.73
CA ALA A 89 -13.28 -8.39 6.40
C ALA A 89 -13.12 -7.66 5.04
N ILE A 90 -11.88 -7.49 4.59
CA ILE A 90 -11.52 -6.72 3.39
C ILE A 90 -10.82 -7.61 2.34
N VAL A 91 -9.99 -8.55 2.77
CA VAL A 91 -9.22 -9.47 1.93
C VAL A 91 -9.89 -10.84 1.95
N SER A 92 -10.51 -11.24 0.84
CA SER A 92 -11.20 -12.54 0.75
C SER A 92 -10.22 -13.67 0.44
N ARG A 93 -9.26 -13.43 -0.47
CA ARG A 93 -8.22 -14.37 -0.89
C ARG A 93 -6.94 -13.63 -1.18
N ALA A 94 -5.80 -14.24 -0.88
CA ALA A 94 -4.50 -13.72 -1.27
C ALA A 94 -3.48 -14.84 -1.45
N LYS A 95 -2.51 -14.63 -2.33
CA LYS A 95 -1.42 -15.57 -2.59
C LYS A 95 -0.14 -14.85 -2.97
N THR A 96 0.96 -15.28 -2.38
CA THR A 96 2.30 -14.93 -2.86
C THR A 96 2.59 -15.71 -4.13
N LEU A 97 2.84 -15.00 -5.23
CA LEU A 97 3.16 -15.58 -6.53
C LEU A 97 4.67 -15.73 -6.73
N ASP A 98 5.45 -14.79 -6.20
CA ASP A 98 6.91 -14.84 -6.26
C ASP A 98 7.54 -14.03 -5.12
N VAL A 99 8.77 -14.38 -4.76
CA VAL A 99 9.59 -13.68 -3.76
C VAL A 99 10.86 -13.22 -4.44
N LEU A 100 10.91 -11.93 -4.78
CA LEU A 100 11.99 -11.33 -5.57
C LEU A 100 13.22 -10.99 -4.72
N SER A 101 13.01 -10.71 -3.43
CA SER A 101 14.08 -10.42 -2.48
C SER A 101 13.62 -10.71 -1.05
N THR A 102 14.53 -11.25 -0.24
CA THR A 102 14.39 -11.41 1.21
C THR A 102 15.71 -11.00 1.87
N ASP A 103 15.67 -10.57 3.14
CA ASP A 103 16.90 -10.40 3.90
C ASP A 103 17.50 -11.78 4.25
N VAL A 104 18.84 -11.85 4.30
CA VAL A 104 19.59 -13.04 4.71
C VAL A 104 19.41 -13.32 6.20
N ALA A 105 19.12 -12.28 7.00
CA ALA A 105 18.88 -12.39 8.44
C ALA A 105 17.45 -12.83 8.82
N GLY A 106 16.62 -13.24 7.85
CA GLY A 106 15.27 -13.77 8.11
C GLY A 106 14.24 -12.74 8.58
N ASN A 107 14.52 -11.44 8.38
CA ASN A 107 13.55 -10.36 8.62
C ASN A 107 13.03 -9.79 7.27
N TYR A 108 12.03 -8.91 7.33
CA TYR A 108 11.40 -8.33 6.13
C TYR A 108 12.07 -7.04 5.61
N ASN A 109 13.23 -6.66 6.14
CA ASN A 109 13.90 -5.42 5.76
C ASN A 109 14.49 -5.50 4.35
N GLY A 110 13.81 -4.86 3.39
CA GLY A 110 14.14 -4.96 1.97
C GLY A 110 13.43 -6.12 1.26
N ALA A 111 12.50 -6.81 1.93
CA ALA A 111 11.75 -7.90 1.31
C ALA A 111 10.81 -7.37 0.21
N LEU A 112 10.78 -8.08 -0.90
CA LEU A 112 10.02 -7.72 -2.09
C LEU A 112 9.28 -8.96 -2.63
N GLN A 113 7.95 -8.89 -2.64
CA GLN A 113 7.09 -10.01 -3.01
C GLN A 113 6.10 -9.60 -4.10
N VAL A 114 5.76 -10.54 -4.96
CA VAL A 114 4.66 -10.42 -5.93
C VAL A 114 3.45 -11.13 -5.34
N ILE A 115 2.34 -10.41 -5.22
CA ILE A 115 1.12 -10.88 -4.55
C ILE A 115 -0.08 -10.70 -5.48
N THR A 116 -0.97 -11.68 -5.47
CA THR A 116 -2.36 -11.50 -5.91
C THR A 116 -3.28 -11.45 -4.70
N ALA A 117 -4.28 -10.57 -4.72
CA ALA A 117 -5.30 -10.52 -3.69
C ALA A 117 -6.65 -10.14 -4.27
N GLU A 118 -7.71 -10.75 -3.75
CA GLU A 118 -9.09 -10.34 -3.98
C GLU A 118 -9.59 -9.55 -2.79
N PHE A 119 -10.16 -8.39 -3.08
CA PHE A 119 -10.76 -7.52 -2.09
C PHE A 119 -12.27 -7.60 -2.19
N GLN A 120 -12.91 -7.74 -1.03
CA GLN A 120 -14.35 -7.68 -0.91
C GLN A 120 -14.77 -6.32 -0.33
N VAL A 121 -15.85 -5.78 -0.87
CA VAL A 121 -16.50 -4.60 -0.33
C VAL A 121 -17.88 -5.01 0.18
N PRO A 122 -18.42 -4.35 1.21
CA PRO A 122 -19.73 -4.69 1.79
C PRO A 122 -20.92 -4.35 0.86
N SER A 123 -20.70 -4.15 -0.44
CA SER A 123 -21.72 -3.82 -1.44
C SER A 123 -21.87 -4.96 -2.45
N PRO A 124 -23.05 -5.57 -2.59
CA PRO A 124 -23.31 -6.61 -3.58
C PRO A 124 -23.30 -6.09 -5.03
N LEU A 125 -23.26 -4.77 -5.22
CA LEU A 125 -23.28 -4.12 -6.54
C LEU A 125 -21.87 -3.93 -7.12
N VAL A 126 -20.83 -4.19 -6.35
CA VAL A 126 -19.44 -4.04 -6.79
C VAL A 126 -18.83 -5.43 -6.93
N PRO A 127 -18.48 -5.88 -8.14
CA PRO A 127 -17.83 -7.17 -8.31
C PRO A 127 -16.48 -7.20 -7.59
N THR A 128 -16.17 -8.32 -6.93
CA THR A 128 -14.85 -8.58 -6.35
C THR A 128 -13.81 -8.67 -7.48
N GLY A 129 -12.88 -7.72 -7.49
CA GLY A 129 -11.76 -7.70 -8.43
C GLY A 129 -10.51 -8.36 -7.85
N GLU A 130 -9.78 -9.10 -8.67
CA GLU A 130 -8.44 -9.58 -8.35
C GLU A 130 -7.41 -8.47 -8.64
N SER A 131 -6.56 -8.17 -7.67
CA SER A 131 -5.48 -7.19 -7.76
C SER A 131 -4.12 -7.88 -7.79
N TYR A 132 -3.26 -7.46 -8.71
CA TYR A 132 -1.91 -7.98 -8.86
C TYR A 132 -0.86 -6.89 -8.60
N PHE A 133 -0.08 -7.04 -7.55
CA PHE A 133 0.81 -6.00 -7.06
C PHE A 133 2.13 -6.53 -6.49
N VAL A 134 3.08 -5.61 -6.34
CA VAL A 134 4.31 -5.85 -5.61
C VAL A 134 4.21 -5.20 -4.26
N ARG A 135 4.52 -5.99 -3.22
CA ARG A 135 4.66 -5.53 -1.84
C ARG A 135 6.14 -5.41 -1.50
N TYR A 136 6.56 -4.21 -1.09
CA TYR A 136 7.91 -3.91 -0.65
C TYR A 136 7.91 -3.46 0.80
N CYS A 137 8.80 -4.04 1.60
CA CYS A 137 8.95 -3.73 3.01
C CYS A 137 10.36 -3.22 3.28
N LYS A 138 10.50 -2.14 4.04
CA LYS A 138 11.80 -1.57 4.41
C LYS A 138 11.74 -0.95 5.80
N GLN A 139 12.81 -1.15 6.56
CA GLN A 139 13.06 -0.37 7.77
C GLN A 139 13.94 0.83 7.43
N HIS A 140 13.52 2.01 7.88
CA HIS A 140 14.25 3.26 7.75
C HIS A 140 15.24 3.44 8.92
N ALA A 141 16.19 4.38 8.76
CA ALA A 141 17.25 4.62 9.74
C ALA A 141 16.73 5.11 11.10
N ASP A 142 15.54 5.71 11.12
CA ASP A 142 14.82 6.15 12.33
C ASP A 142 14.06 5.01 13.04
N GLY A 143 14.14 3.78 12.51
CA GLY A 143 13.44 2.61 13.01
C GLY A 143 12.00 2.47 12.51
N THR A 144 11.48 3.42 11.74
CA THR A 144 10.14 3.35 11.13
C THR A 144 10.14 2.26 10.05
N TRP A 145 9.14 1.39 10.08
CA TRP A 145 8.91 0.43 9.01
C TRP A 145 7.92 0.98 8.01
N ALA A 146 8.13 0.69 6.74
CA ALA A 146 7.20 1.02 5.69
C ALA A 146 6.89 -0.24 4.88
N VAL A 147 5.61 -0.46 4.60
CA VAL A 147 5.10 -1.51 3.72
C VAL A 147 4.31 -0.82 2.62
N VAL A 148 4.71 -1.01 1.36
CA VAL A 148 4.07 -0.38 0.21
C VAL A 148 3.68 -1.42 -0.84
N ASP A 149 2.47 -1.28 -1.34
CA ASP A 149 1.89 -2.04 -2.44
C ASP A 149 1.77 -1.16 -3.68
N ILE A 150 2.12 -1.70 -4.84
CA ILE A 150 1.90 -1.05 -6.14
C ILE A 150 1.55 -2.06 -7.23
N SER A 151 0.51 -1.76 -8.02
CA SER A 151 0.12 -2.60 -9.16
C SER A 151 1.25 -2.78 -10.18
N LEU A 152 1.39 -3.99 -10.70
CA LEU A 152 2.35 -4.31 -11.78
C LEU A 152 1.77 -4.15 -13.19
N GLU A 153 0.50 -3.77 -13.30
CA GLU A 153 -0.28 -3.73 -14.55
C GLU A 153 0.27 -2.78 -15.62
N ASN A 154 1.15 -1.84 -15.24
CA ASN A 154 1.81 -0.92 -16.17
C ASN A 154 3.13 -1.46 -16.75
N GLN A 155 3.56 -2.67 -16.38
CA GLN A 155 4.74 -3.31 -16.97
C GLN A 155 4.30 -4.12 -18.20
N ARG A 156 4.81 -3.75 -19.38
CA ARG A 156 4.54 -4.44 -20.66
C ARG A 156 4.85 -5.94 -20.49
N GLY A 157 3.83 -6.77 -20.28
CA GLY A 157 3.98 -8.22 -20.12
C GLY A 157 3.00 -8.88 -19.16
N TYR A 158 2.45 -8.16 -18.18
CA TYR A 158 1.43 -8.70 -17.27
C TYR A 158 0.03 -8.29 -17.72
N THR A 159 -0.51 -9.01 -18.72
CA THR A 159 -1.85 -8.77 -19.29
C THR A 159 -3.00 -9.37 -18.48
N PHE A 160 -2.77 -9.74 -17.22
CA PHE A 160 -3.70 -10.60 -16.46
C PHE A 160 -4.76 -9.87 -15.64
N ALA A 161 -4.60 -8.58 -15.34
CA ALA A 161 -5.62 -7.87 -14.57
C ALA A 161 -6.72 -7.33 -15.49
N LEU A 162 -7.94 -7.78 -15.23
CA LEU A 162 -9.15 -7.14 -15.73
C LEU A 162 -9.07 -5.64 -15.37
N LYS A 163 -9.24 -4.80 -16.38
CA LYS A 163 -8.99 -3.35 -16.44
C LYS A 163 -9.83 -2.48 -15.48
N SER A 164 -10.35 -3.00 -14.37
CA SER A 164 -11.29 -2.27 -13.50
C SER A 164 -10.60 -1.45 -12.40
N CYS A 165 -9.42 -1.83 -11.91
CA CYS A 165 -8.83 -1.20 -10.72
C CYS A 165 -7.30 -1.05 -10.82
N LEU A 166 -6.79 0.16 -11.01
CA LEU A 166 -5.36 0.46 -10.99
C LEU A 166 -4.92 0.93 -9.59
N ARG A 167 -4.08 0.14 -8.91
CA ARG A 167 -3.58 0.51 -7.59
C ARG A 167 -2.33 1.39 -7.69
N ARG A 168 -2.45 2.64 -7.25
CA ARG A 168 -1.31 3.55 -6.99
C ARG A 168 -0.55 3.10 -5.71
N PRO A 169 0.68 3.60 -5.46
CA PRO A 169 1.38 3.39 -4.21
C PRO A 169 0.45 3.56 -3.00
N SER A 170 0.31 2.50 -2.21
CA SER A 170 -0.56 2.47 -1.04
C SER A 170 0.00 1.50 -0.02
N GLY A 171 -0.21 1.77 1.26
CA GLY A 171 0.45 0.99 2.30
C GLY A 171 0.41 1.70 3.64
N CYS A 172 1.37 1.39 4.50
CA CYS A 172 1.42 1.99 5.83
C CYS A 172 2.86 2.26 6.28
N LEU A 173 2.97 3.24 7.18
CA LEU A 173 4.14 3.46 8.02
C LEU A 173 3.84 2.92 9.41
N ILE A 174 4.82 2.27 10.02
CA ILE A 174 4.71 1.65 11.33
C ILE A 174 5.85 2.16 12.20
N GLN A 175 5.48 2.96 13.20
CA GLN A 175 6.39 3.56 14.14
C GLN A 175 6.14 2.98 15.53
N GLU A 176 7.21 2.79 16.28
CA GLU A 176 7.14 2.35 17.68
C GLU A 176 6.84 3.56 18.56
N MET A 177 5.83 3.43 19.41
CA MET A 177 5.46 4.48 20.35
C MET A 177 6.30 4.34 21.63
N PRO A 178 6.70 5.45 22.27
CA PRO A 178 7.56 5.45 23.45
C PRO A 178 6.97 4.71 24.67
N ASN A 179 5.69 4.34 24.62
CA ASN A 179 4.95 3.74 25.73
C ASN A 179 4.66 2.23 25.53
N GLY A 180 5.31 1.58 24.56
CA GLY A 180 5.10 0.15 24.27
C GLY A 180 5.92 -0.76 25.18
N ASN A 181 5.36 -1.11 26.35
CA ASN A 181 5.81 -2.28 27.10
C ASN A 181 5.42 -3.58 26.39
#